data_AF-A0A8C6M4C1-F1
#
_entry.id   AF-A0A8C6M4C1-F1
#
_cell.length_a   1.000
_cell.length_b   1.000
_cell.length_c   1.000
_cell.angle_alpha   90.00
_cell.angle_beta   90.00
_cell.angle_gamma   90.00
#
_symmetry.space_group_name_H-M   'P 1'
#
loop_
_entity.id
_entity.type
_entity.pdbx_description
1 polymer ?
#
loop_
_entity_poly.entity_id
_entity_poly.type
_entity_poly.pdbx_seq_one_letter_code
_entity_poly.pdbx_strand_id
1 'polypeptide(L)'
;MSPKITGELLQLLRQAMKNCKYFSEPIQAYIVPSGDAHQSEYIAPCDCRREYISGFNGSAGTAIITEQHAAMWTDGRYFLQASQQMDNNWTLMKMGLKKTPSQEDWLISVLPENSKVGVDPWIIAADQWKNMSKALSSAGHSLVAVQDNLIDVVWTDRPERPSKQLRTLGLEYTGISWQEKISSLRAKMTERKIVWFVATALDEIAWLFNLRGADINYNPVFFAYAIVGMTSIRLFVDLKRLSDPTVRDHLQLDSPSRPELHIQTFPYESVYTELQAICAALGPKDKVWICDKASCALTQVIPKVHRSPIPYTPLCLSKAVKNTTEIQGMKMAHIKDAVALCELTHGSVHEQISYLTLN
;
A
#
# COMPACT_ATOMS: atom_id res chain seq x y z
N MET A 1 18.84 3.40 22.36
CA MET A 1 19.29 4.24 21.24
C MET A 1 18.80 5.65 21.50
N SER A 2 19.62 6.66 21.25
CA SER A 2 19.17 8.06 21.32
C SER A 2 18.14 8.32 20.22
N PRO A 3 17.13 9.18 20.46
CA PRO A 3 16.14 9.51 19.46
C PRO A 3 16.79 10.20 18.26
N LYS A 4 16.19 10.05 17.07
CA LYS A 4 16.61 10.79 15.88
C LYS A 4 16.38 12.29 16.11
N ILE A 5 17.37 13.12 15.86
CA ILE A 5 17.21 14.58 15.90
C ILE A 5 16.51 15.01 14.61
N THR A 6 15.30 15.54 14.73
CA THR A 6 14.40 15.85 13.60
C THR A 6 14.14 17.34 13.40
N GLY A 7 14.72 18.22 14.22
CA GLY A 7 14.49 19.67 14.17
C GLY A 7 14.73 20.29 12.79
N GLU A 8 15.87 19.96 12.15
CA GLU A 8 16.20 20.44 10.81
C GLU A 8 15.26 19.85 9.75
N LEU A 9 14.91 18.56 9.84
CA LEU A 9 13.98 17.91 8.90
C LEU A 9 12.58 18.52 8.98
N LEU A 10 12.08 18.81 10.18
CA LEU A 10 10.81 19.48 10.38
C LEU A 10 10.84 20.92 9.84
N GLN A 11 11.96 21.63 9.99
CA GLN A 11 12.12 22.97 9.40
C GLN A 11 12.07 22.92 7.87
N LEU A 12 12.80 22.00 7.24
CA LEU A 12 12.77 21.80 5.79
C LEU A 12 11.37 21.42 5.29
N LEU A 13 10.68 20.52 5.99
CA LEU A 13 9.31 20.14 5.64
C LEU A 13 8.34 21.33 5.75
N ARG A 14 8.43 22.12 6.82
CA ARG A 14 7.59 23.33 7.00
C ARG A 14 7.88 24.40 5.94
N GLN A 15 9.11 24.48 5.42
CA GLN A 15 9.41 25.32 4.26
C GLN A 15 8.76 24.75 2.98
N ALA A 16 8.81 23.43 2.77
CA ALA A 16 8.14 22.79 1.65
C ALA A 16 6.61 22.98 1.70
N MET A 17 6.00 22.96 2.88
CA MET A 17 4.56 23.25 3.12
C MET A 17 4.14 24.68 2.76
N LYS A 18 5.09 25.61 2.57
CA LYS A 18 4.84 26.99 2.14
C LYS A 18 5.22 27.25 0.68
N ASN A 19 5.83 26.28 0.01
CA ASN A 19 6.37 26.45 -1.32
C ASN A 19 5.29 26.22 -2.40
N CYS A 20 4.88 27.31 -3.06
CA CYS A 20 3.87 27.28 -4.12
C CYS A 20 4.28 26.51 -5.38
N LYS A 21 5.50 25.95 -5.44
CA LYS A 21 5.88 24.98 -6.46
C LYS A 21 5.04 23.70 -6.40
N TYR A 22 4.61 23.29 -5.21
CA TYR A 22 3.97 21.98 -4.99
C TYR A 22 2.43 22.06 -4.90
N PHE A 23 1.88 23.26 -4.72
CA PHE A 23 0.45 23.53 -4.59
C PHE A 23 0.16 25.02 -4.85
N SER A 24 -1.10 25.38 -5.14
CA SER A 24 -1.47 26.76 -5.46
C SER A 24 -1.35 27.72 -4.26
N GLU A 25 -1.52 27.22 -3.04
CA GLU A 25 -1.52 28.00 -1.81
C GLU A 25 -0.92 27.20 -0.64
N PRO A 26 -0.17 27.84 0.29
CA PRO A 26 0.42 27.19 1.46
C PRO A 26 -0.56 26.32 2.26
N ILE A 27 -0.05 25.18 2.73
CA ILE A 27 -0.78 24.27 3.63
C ILE A 27 -0.33 24.46 5.08
N GLN A 28 -1.26 24.43 6.01
CA GLN A 28 -0.99 24.65 7.45
C GLN A 28 -0.73 23.33 8.19
N ALA A 29 -1.11 22.19 7.60
CA ALA A 29 -0.74 20.87 8.08
C ALA A 29 -0.43 19.91 6.93
N TYR A 30 0.42 18.92 7.19
CA TYR A 30 0.74 17.83 6.29
C TYR A 30 0.64 16.47 7.01
N ILE A 31 -0.12 15.55 6.42
CA ILE A 31 -0.34 14.20 6.96
C ILE A 31 0.60 13.22 6.26
N VAL A 32 1.29 12.41 7.06
CA VAL A 32 2.23 11.37 6.62
C VAL A 32 1.81 10.03 7.24
N PRO A 33 0.95 9.26 6.56
CA PRO A 33 0.58 7.92 7.01
C PRO A 33 1.76 6.93 6.88
N SER A 34 1.63 5.74 7.46
CA SER A 34 2.60 4.65 7.25
C SER A 34 2.47 3.96 5.90
N GLY A 35 1.29 4.02 5.27
CA GLY A 35 0.99 3.23 4.07
C GLY A 35 1.79 3.64 2.84
N ASP A 36 1.92 2.70 1.90
CA ASP A 36 2.38 2.94 0.54
C ASP A 36 1.19 3.10 -0.43
N ALA A 37 1.49 3.17 -1.73
CA ALA A 37 0.48 3.33 -2.77
C ALA A 37 -0.47 2.12 -2.95
N HIS A 38 -0.18 1.00 -2.27
CA HIS A 38 -0.91 -0.27 -2.32
C HIS A 38 -1.50 -0.69 -0.98
N GLN A 39 -1.37 0.16 0.04
CA GLN A 39 -1.84 -0.08 1.40
C GLN A 39 -1.19 -1.34 2.01
N SER A 40 0.09 -1.55 1.72
CA SER A 40 0.90 -2.63 2.27
C SER A 40 1.03 -2.52 3.79
N GLU A 41 1.09 -3.66 4.47
CA GLU A 41 1.30 -3.72 5.93
C GLU A 41 2.78 -3.47 6.30
N TYR A 42 3.69 -4.17 5.63
CA TYR A 42 5.12 -3.88 5.67
C TYR A 42 5.48 -2.99 4.49
N ILE A 43 6.37 -2.04 4.72
CA ILE A 43 6.68 -0.97 3.78
C ILE A 43 8.11 -1.12 3.28
N ALA A 44 8.32 -0.91 1.99
CA ALA A 44 9.66 -0.88 1.42
C ALA A 44 10.44 0.35 1.95
N PRO A 45 11.77 0.29 2.08
CA PRO A 45 12.57 1.39 2.64
C PRO A 45 12.31 2.75 1.98
N CYS A 46 12.06 2.80 0.67
CA CYS A 46 11.74 4.02 -0.08
C CYS A 46 10.41 4.67 0.32
N ASP A 47 9.49 3.93 0.94
CA ASP A 47 8.17 4.40 1.35
C ASP A 47 8.05 4.60 2.86
N CYS A 48 9.12 4.32 3.64
CA CYS A 48 9.21 4.55 5.09
C CYS A 48 9.31 6.05 5.47
N ARG A 49 8.49 6.90 4.85
CA ARG A 49 8.49 8.36 4.99
C ARG A 49 8.22 8.83 6.41
N ARG A 50 7.27 8.17 7.09
CA ARG A 50 6.96 8.44 8.50
C ARG A 50 8.16 8.16 9.41
N GLU A 51 8.88 7.06 9.18
CA GLU A 51 10.12 6.76 9.89
C GLU A 51 11.20 7.78 9.57
N TYR A 52 11.36 8.17 8.30
CA TYR A 52 12.32 9.19 7.92
C TYR A 52 12.08 10.52 8.64
N ILE A 53 10.85 11.03 8.67
CA ILE A 53 10.58 12.36 9.26
C ILE A 53 10.62 12.34 10.80
N SER A 54 10.33 11.22 11.45
CA SER A 54 10.14 11.15 12.92
C SER A 54 11.18 10.33 13.69
N GLY A 55 11.91 9.43 13.02
CA GLY A 55 12.73 8.40 13.65
C GLY A 55 11.96 7.19 14.19
N PHE A 56 10.62 7.25 14.25
CA PHE A 56 9.81 6.13 14.72
C PHE A 56 9.62 5.07 13.63
N ASN A 57 10.07 3.84 13.89
CA ASN A 57 10.09 2.74 12.92
C ASN A 57 9.14 1.57 13.24
N GLY A 58 8.11 1.79 14.07
CA GLY A 58 7.06 0.79 14.29
C GLY A 58 6.24 0.52 13.02
N SER A 59 5.56 -0.63 12.93
CA SER A 59 4.80 -0.98 11.70
C SER A 59 3.60 -0.07 11.44
N ALA A 60 3.05 0.57 12.47
CA ALA A 60 1.85 1.38 12.36
C ALA A 60 2.04 2.77 12.97
N GLY A 61 1.50 3.78 12.29
CA GLY A 61 1.38 5.14 12.81
C GLY A 61 1.06 6.20 11.75
N THR A 62 0.62 7.36 12.19
CA THR A 62 0.38 8.52 11.32
C THR A 62 1.03 9.74 11.94
N ALA A 63 1.96 10.35 11.22
CA ALA A 63 2.53 11.63 11.59
C ALA A 63 1.70 12.77 11.00
N ILE A 64 1.45 13.80 11.78
CA ILE A 64 0.83 15.05 11.32
C ILE A 64 1.71 16.20 11.76
N ILE A 65 2.18 16.98 10.79
CA ILE A 65 3.06 18.12 11.01
C ILE A 65 2.27 19.38 10.69
N THR A 66 2.22 20.32 11.62
CA THR A 66 1.69 21.68 11.40
C THR A 66 2.83 22.68 11.43
N GLU A 67 2.52 23.96 11.22
CA GLU A 67 3.50 25.04 11.38
C GLU A 67 4.16 25.05 12.77
N GLN A 68 3.43 24.65 13.81
CA GLN A 68 3.86 24.74 15.21
C GLN A 68 4.07 23.39 15.89
N HIS A 69 3.42 22.33 15.42
CA HIS A 69 3.40 21.02 16.09
C HIS A 69 3.88 19.91 15.16
N ALA A 70 4.39 18.83 15.75
CA ALA A 70 4.53 17.53 15.11
C ALA A 70 3.94 16.49 16.06
N ALA A 71 2.98 15.70 15.58
CA ALA A 71 2.27 14.72 16.39
C ALA A 71 2.26 13.35 15.70
N MET A 72 2.35 12.28 16.49
CA MET A 72 2.42 10.90 16.02
C MET A 72 1.34 10.05 16.66
N TRP A 73 0.37 9.59 15.88
CA TRP A 73 -0.61 8.59 16.32
C TRP A 73 -0.06 7.20 16.11
N THR A 74 -0.13 6.36 17.13
CA THR A 74 0.18 4.92 17.03
C THR A 74 -0.63 4.13 18.04
N ASP A 75 -0.74 2.82 17.85
CA ASP A 75 -1.43 1.90 18.77
C ASP A 75 -0.53 1.41 19.93
N GLY A 76 -1.15 0.68 20.86
CA GLY A 76 -0.56 0.25 22.13
C GLY A 76 0.71 -0.60 22.03
N ARG A 77 0.93 -1.28 20.90
CA ARG A 77 2.18 -2.03 20.65
C ARG A 77 3.41 -1.13 20.69
N TYR A 78 3.24 0.15 20.36
CA TYR A 78 4.32 1.05 20.02
C TYR A 78 4.47 2.26 20.95
N PHE A 79 3.69 2.38 22.02
CA PHE A 79 3.78 3.55 22.92
C PHE A 79 5.18 3.76 23.49
N LEU A 80 5.81 2.68 23.97
CA LEU A 80 7.16 2.75 24.54
C LEU A 80 8.19 3.01 23.44
N GLN A 81 8.13 2.27 22.34
CA GLN A 81 9.04 2.41 21.20
C GLN A 81 9.02 3.83 20.63
N ALA A 82 7.83 4.39 20.37
CA ALA A 82 7.68 5.75 19.85
C ALA A 82 8.25 6.79 20.82
N SER A 83 8.02 6.64 22.13
CA SER A 83 8.58 7.55 23.14
C SER A 83 10.12 7.52 23.24
N GLN A 84 10.74 6.42 22.85
CA GLN A 84 12.20 6.25 22.89
C GLN A 84 12.89 6.70 21.59
N GLN A 85 12.19 6.60 20.46
CA GLN A 85 12.75 6.85 19.13
C GLN A 85 12.54 8.29 18.63
N MET A 86 11.46 8.96 19.05
CA MET A 86 11.17 10.34 18.67
C MET A 86 11.82 11.33 19.64
N ASP A 87 12.31 12.45 19.12
CA ASP A 87 12.85 13.53 19.94
C ASP A 87 11.73 14.42 20.55
N ASN A 88 12.13 15.46 21.28
CA ASN A 88 11.22 16.36 21.98
C ASN A 88 10.39 17.27 21.05
N ASN A 89 10.59 17.23 19.73
CA ASN A 89 9.73 17.96 18.79
C ASN A 89 8.38 17.26 18.58
N TRP A 90 8.27 15.98 18.95
CA TRP A 90 7.11 15.15 18.67
C TRP A 90 6.20 14.97 19.88
N THR A 91 4.89 15.12 19.65
CA THR A 91 3.85 14.76 20.61
C THR A 91 3.31 13.36 20.29
N LEU A 92 3.50 12.41 21.20
CA LEU A 92 2.95 11.06 21.06
C LEU A 92 1.44 11.03 21.37
N MET A 93 0.63 10.64 20.39
CA MET A 93 -0.81 10.49 20.48
C MET A 93 -1.18 9.00 20.60
N LYS A 94 -1.49 8.57 21.83
CA LYS A 94 -1.69 7.15 22.18
C LYS A 94 -3.09 6.67 21.80
N MET A 95 -3.25 6.05 20.63
CA MET A 95 -4.55 5.59 20.12
C MET A 95 -5.23 4.61 21.08
N GLY A 96 -6.55 4.68 21.19
CA GLY A 96 -7.36 3.79 22.05
C GLY A 96 -7.50 4.26 23.50
N LEU A 97 -6.78 5.30 23.94
CA LEU A 97 -7.00 5.92 25.24
C LEU A 97 -8.11 6.97 25.17
N LYS A 98 -8.97 7.02 26.20
CA LYS A 98 -10.14 7.91 26.27
C LYS A 98 -9.83 9.40 26.08
N LYS A 99 -8.62 9.85 26.44
CA LYS A 99 -8.21 11.26 26.37
C LYS A 99 -7.49 11.63 25.07
N THR A 100 -7.16 10.65 24.22
CA THR A 100 -6.43 10.91 22.99
C THR A 100 -7.42 11.37 21.92
N PRO A 101 -7.27 12.58 21.35
CA PRO A 101 -8.14 13.05 20.28
C PRO A 101 -7.95 12.20 19.00
N SER A 102 -8.99 12.18 18.16
CA SER A 102 -8.84 11.72 16.78
C SER A 102 -7.90 12.66 16.01
N GLN A 103 -7.43 12.24 14.84
CA GLN A 103 -6.56 13.06 14.00
C GLN A 103 -7.30 14.32 13.53
N GLU A 104 -8.57 14.14 13.16
CA GLU A 104 -9.51 15.16 12.73
C GLU A 104 -9.75 16.20 13.84
N ASP A 105 -10.13 15.74 15.04
CA ASP A 105 -10.43 16.63 16.17
C ASP A 105 -9.18 17.42 16.60
N TRP A 106 -8.01 16.76 16.57
CA TRP A 106 -6.76 17.44 16.90
C TRP A 106 -6.43 18.52 15.87
N LEU A 107 -6.52 18.21 14.57
CA LEU A 107 -6.32 19.19 13.50
C LEU A 107 -7.23 20.40 13.67
N ILE A 108 -8.54 20.18 13.89
CA ILE A 108 -9.52 21.24 14.13
C ILE A 108 -9.15 22.08 15.36
N SER A 109 -8.60 21.46 16.40
CA SER A 109 -8.25 22.17 17.64
C SER A 109 -6.99 23.04 17.55
N VAL A 110 -6.07 22.74 16.62
CA VAL A 110 -4.76 23.42 16.54
C VAL A 110 -4.61 24.30 15.30
N LEU A 111 -5.49 24.17 14.31
CA LEU A 111 -5.39 24.91 13.05
C LEU A 111 -6.09 26.28 13.12
N PRO A 112 -5.51 27.32 12.50
CA PRO A 112 -6.22 28.56 12.23
C PRO A 112 -7.47 28.35 11.36
N GLU A 113 -8.42 29.27 11.43
CA GLU A 113 -9.59 29.29 10.56
C GLU A 113 -9.21 29.18 9.07
N ASN A 114 -10.02 28.48 8.27
CA ASN A 114 -9.82 28.32 6.83
C ASN A 114 -8.50 27.64 6.41
N SER A 115 -7.86 26.90 7.32
CA SER A 115 -6.64 26.14 7.01
C SER A 115 -6.82 25.04 5.95
N LYS A 116 -5.73 24.77 5.23
CA LYS A 116 -5.55 23.68 4.28
C LYS A 116 -4.67 22.59 4.89
N VAL A 117 -5.12 21.36 4.82
CA VAL A 117 -4.41 20.17 5.26
C VAL A 117 -4.00 19.37 4.04
N GLY A 118 -2.70 19.24 3.81
CA GLY A 118 -2.16 18.47 2.69
C GLY A 118 -1.97 16.99 3.04
N VAL A 119 -2.19 16.11 2.07
CA VAL A 119 -1.77 14.72 2.13
C VAL A 119 -1.48 14.22 0.72
N ASP A 120 -0.50 13.34 0.59
CA ASP A 120 -0.24 12.66 -0.69
C ASP A 120 -1.40 11.71 -1.02
N PRO A 121 -2.12 11.93 -2.14
CA PRO A 121 -3.31 11.15 -2.50
C PRO A 121 -2.99 9.70 -2.84
N TRP A 122 -1.74 9.35 -3.14
CA TRP A 122 -1.34 7.98 -3.45
C TRP A 122 -1.29 7.10 -2.21
N ILE A 123 -0.99 7.67 -1.04
CA ILE A 123 -0.70 6.90 0.18
C ILE A 123 -1.79 7.00 1.26
N ILE A 124 -2.88 7.71 0.97
CA ILE A 124 -4.10 7.74 1.80
C ILE A 124 -5.22 6.96 1.11
N ALA A 125 -5.88 6.07 1.86
CA ALA A 125 -7.02 5.31 1.37
C ALA A 125 -8.23 6.23 1.12
N ALA A 126 -9.05 5.90 0.12
CA ALA A 126 -10.18 6.74 -0.28
C ALA A 126 -11.26 6.91 0.82
N ASP A 127 -11.47 5.89 1.64
CA ASP A 127 -12.36 5.94 2.80
C ASP A 127 -11.84 6.88 3.90
N GLN A 128 -10.53 6.81 4.21
CA GLN A 128 -9.85 7.71 5.13
C GLN A 128 -9.92 9.16 4.64
N TRP A 129 -9.61 9.39 3.37
CA TRP A 129 -9.74 10.71 2.73
C TRP A 129 -11.16 11.26 2.90
N LYS A 130 -12.18 10.45 2.62
CA LYS A 130 -13.58 10.86 2.71
C LYS A 130 -13.96 11.28 4.13
N ASN A 131 -13.52 10.53 5.14
CA ASN A 131 -13.83 10.83 6.54
C ASN A 131 -13.11 12.11 7.01
N MET A 132 -11.80 12.21 6.75
CA MET A 132 -10.97 13.37 7.08
C MET A 132 -11.49 14.63 6.37
N SER A 133 -11.75 14.55 5.07
CA SER A 133 -12.29 15.67 4.28
C SER A 133 -13.64 16.15 4.82
N LYS A 134 -14.54 15.22 5.19
CA LYS A 134 -15.83 15.59 5.76
C LYS A 134 -15.67 16.32 7.10
N ALA A 135 -14.86 15.79 8.00
CA ALA A 135 -14.64 16.40 9.32
C ALA A 135 -14.00 17.80 9.20
N LEU A 136 -12.96 17.93 8.39
CA LEU A 136 -12.29 19.22 8.15
C LEU A 136 -13.21 20.25 7.51
N SER A 137 -13.98 19.87 6.47
CA SER A 137 -14.91 20.79 5.83
C SER A 137 -16.07 21.22 6.72
N SER A 138 -16.53 20.37 7.64
CA SER A 138 -17.52 20.77 8.66
C SER A 138 -16.99 21.82 9.65
N ALA A 139 -15.66 21.93 9.81
CA ALA A 139 -15.00 22.93 10.64
C ALA A 139 -14.44 24.13 9.85
N GLY A 140 -14.75 24.25 8.55
CA GLY A 140 -14.26 25.33 7.70
C GLY A 140 -12.84 25.13 7.14
N HIS A 141 -12.24 23.95 7.30
CA HIS A 141 -10.94 23.60 6.73
C HIS A 141 -11.10 22.80 5.42
N SER A 142 -10.00 22.63 4.68
CA SER A 142 -9.99 21.82 3.46
C SER A 142 -8.87 20.78 3.46
N LEU A 143 -9.19 19.58 2.99
CA LEU A 143 -8.19 18.54 2.70
C LEU A 143 -7.76 18.67 1.24
N VAL A 144 -6.45 18.79 1.00
CA VAL A 144 -5.86 19.09 -0.29
C VAL A 144 -4.91 17.97 -0.72
N ALA A 145 -5.01 17.56 -1.98
CA ALA A 145 -4.19 16.50 -2.54
C ALA A 145 -2.87 17.12 -3.01
N VAL A 146 -1.78 16.73 -2.38
CA VAL A 146 -0.44 17.19 -2.74
C VAL A 146 0.21 16.10 -3.58
N GLN A 147 0.31 16.31 -4.90
CA GLN A 147 0.77 15.28 -5.84
C GLN A 147 2.25 14.91 -5.63
N ASP A 148 3.09 15.92 -5.37
CA ASP A 148 4.47 15.70 -4.99
C ASP A 148 4.57 15.41 -3.48
N ASN A 149 5.07 14.24 -3.11
CA ASN A 149 5.23 13.91 -1.70
C ASN A 149 6.29 14.82 -1.06
N LEU A 150 5.88 15.63 -0.07
CA LEU A 150 6.78 16.63 0.53
C LEU A 150 7.90 16.00 1.36
N ILE A 151 7.74 14.74 1.80
CA ILE A 151 8.84 14.01 2.45
C ILE A 151 9.92 13.66 1.44
N ASP A 152 9.53 13.22 0.23
CA ASP A 152 10.47 12.86 -0.83
C ASP A 152 11.29 14.10 -1.27
N VAL A 153 10.71 15.30 -1.22
CA VAL A 153 11.40 16.57 -1.51
C VAL A 153 12.54 16.86 -0.52
N VAL A 154 12.38 16.49 0.74
CA VAL A 154 13.37 16.75 1.81
C VAL A 154 14.21 15.51 2.14
N TRP A 155 14.04 14.41 1.40
CA TRP A 155 14.74 13.15 1.59
C TRP A 155 15.80 12.95 0.51
N THR A 156 16.99 13.49 0.77
CA THR A 156 18.09 13.56 -0.21
C THR A 156 18.71 12.19 -0.53
N ASP A 157 18.74 11.27 0.43
CA ASP A 157 19.30 9.92 0.31
C ASP A 157 18.21 8.83 0.27
N ARG A 158 17.04 9.17 -0.28
CA ARG A 158 15.92 8.24 -0.38
C ARG A 158 16.32 6.97 -1.14
N PRO A 159 16.14 5.77 -0.55
CA PRO A 159 16.44 4.52 -1.23
C PRO A 159 15.61 4.36 -2.50
N GLU A 160 16.18 3.70 -3.51
CA GLU A 160 15.44 3.32 -4.71
C GLU A 160 14.33 2.31 -4.38
N ARG A 161 13.24 2.36 -5.15
CA ARG A 161 12.15 1.39 -5.03
C ARG A 161 12.69 -0.01 -5.40
N PRO A 162 12.51 -1.02 -4.54
CA PRO A 162 12.91 -2.39 -4.86
C PRO A 162 12.29 -2.86 -6.18
N SER A 163 13.14 -3.42 -7.05
CA SER A 163 12.71 -4.08 -8.28
C SER A 163 13.37 -5.44 -8.42
N LYS A 164 12.90 -6.40 -7.60
CA LYS A 164 13.46 -7.75 -7.56
C LYS A 164 12.85 -8.63 -8.66
N GLN A 165 13.58 -9.67 -9.03
CA GLN A 165 13.14 -10.66 -10.03
C GLN A 165 11.82 -11.32 -9.62
N LEU A 166 11.00 -11.62 -10.62
CA LEU A 166 9.73 -12.29 -10.43
C LEU A 166 9.92 -13.81 -10.46
N ARG A 167 9.06 -14.53 -9.75
CA ARG A 167 9.04 -15.99 -9.75
C ARG A 167 7.65 -16.49 -10.14
N THR A 168 7.60 -17.41 -11.09
CA THR A 168 6.36 -18.07 -11.51
C THR A 168 5.99 -19.18 -10.53
N LEU A 169 4.70 -19.45 -10.37
CA LEU A 169 4.19 -20.61 -9.63
C LEU A 169 3.35 -21.48 -10.56
N GLY A 170 3.80 -22.73 -10.74
CA GLY A 170 3.10 -23.74 -11.52
C GLY A 170 1.82 -24.27 -10.86
N LEU A 171 1.04 -25.02 -11.63
CA LEU A 171 -0.24 -25.59 -11.19
C LEU A 171 -0.10 -26.57 -10.02
N GLU A 172 1.07 -27.19 -9.87
CA GLU A 172 1.43 -28.03 -8.74
C GLU A 172 1.46 -27.27 -7.40
N TYR A 173 1.57 -25.94 -7.43
CA TYR A 173 1.48 -25.08 -6.24
C TYR A 173 0.14 -24.34 -6.17
N THR A 174 -0.38 -23.88 -7.31
CA THR A 174 -1.54 -22.96 -7.33
C THR A 174 -2.87 -23.66 -7.53
N GLY A 175 -2.89 -24.88 -8.09
CA GLY A 175 -4.08 -25.66 -8.41
C GLY A 175 -4.98 -25.11 -9.53
N ILE A 176 -4.79 -23.85 -9.95
CA ILE A 176 -5.59 -23.17 -10.97
C ILE A 176 -4.74 -22.15 -11.72
N SER A 177 -4.92 -22.07 -13.04
CA SER A 177 -4.17 -21.17 -13.92
C SER A 177 -4.60 -19.72 -13.75
N TRP A 178 -3.75 -18.76 -14.16
CA TRP A 178 -4.12 -17.35 -14.11
C TRP A 178 -5.25 -17.02 -15.10
N GLN A 179 -5.33 -17.75 -16.22
CA GLN A 179 -6.37 -17.64 -17.23
C GLN A 179 -7.75 -18.01 -16.68
N GLU A 180 -7.83 -19.09 -15.90
CA GLU A 180 -9.07 -19.50 -15.22
C GLU A 180 -9.46 -18.51 -14.11
N LYS A 181 -8.48 -17.92 -13.41
CA LYS A 181 -8.73 -16.85 -12.43
C LYS A 181 -9.30 -15.60 -13.10
N ILE A 182 -8.75 -15.18 -14.24
CA ILE A 182 -9.29 -14.06 -15.04
C ILE A 182 -10.70 -14.38 -15.53
N SER A 183 -10.95 -15.60 -16.01
CA SER A 183 -12.27 -16.03 -16.47
C SER A 183 -13.31 -15.97 -15.33
N SER A 184 -12.94 -16.45 -14.15
CA SER A 184 -13.76 -16.39 -12.93
C SER A 184 -14.03 -14.95 -12.48
N LEU A 185 -13.05 -14.06 -12.58
CA LEU A 185 -13.20 -12.63 -12.31
C LEU A 185 -14.19 -11.98 -13.30
N ARG A 186 -14.03 -12.23 -14.59
CA ARG A 186 -14.92 -11.70 -15.65
C ARG A 186 -16.36 -12.20 -15.53
N ALA A 187 -16.56 -13.44 -15.09
CA ALA A 187 -17.91 -13.95 -14.78
C ALA A 187 -18.58 -13.10 -13.68
N LYS A 188 -17.88 -12.86 -12.56
CA LYS A 188 -18.38 -11.99 -11.47
C LYS A 188 -18.59 -10.54 -11.91
N MET A 189 -17.73 -10.00 -12.78
CA MET A 189 -17.92 -8.68 -13.39
C MET A 189 -19.19 -8.62 -14.23
N THR A 190 -19.46 -9.67 -15.04
CA THR A 190 -20.64 -9.77 -15.91
C THR A 190 -21.94 -9.78 -15.10
N GLU A 191 -22.01 -10.59 -14.04
CA GLU A 191 -23.16 -10.66 -13.12
C GLU A 191 -23.53 -9.30 -12.53
N ARG A 192 -22.53 -8.45 -12.33
CA ARG A 192 -22.65 -7.14 -11.68
C ARG A 192 -22.63 -5.96 -12.66
N LYS A 193 -22.60 -6.25 -13.98
CA LYS A 193 -22.53 -5.25 -15.06
C LYS A 193 -21.34 -4.29 -14.91
N ILE A 194 -20.20 -4.84 -14.54
CA ILE A 194 -18.92 -4.14 -14.39
C ILE A 194 -18.10 -4.37 -15.65
N VAL A 195 -17.51 -3.31 -16.20
CA VAL A 195 -16.70 -3.39 -17.43
C VAL A 195 -15.20 -3.40 -17.16
N TRP A 196 -14.78 -2.84 -16.03
CA TRP A 196 -13.38 -2.74 -15.62
C TRP A 196 -13.23 -3.02 -14.12
N PHE A 197 -12.17 -3.73 -13.76
CA PHE A 197 -11.74 -3.95 -12.38
C PHE A 197 -10.31 -3.47 -12.20
N VAL A 198 -10.08 -2.60 -11.20
CA VAL A 198 -8.76 -2.07 -10.84
C VAL A 198 -8.25 -2.80 -9.60
N ALA A 199 -7.19 -3.59 -9.78
CA ALA A 199 -6.47 -4.25 -8.69
C ALA A 199 -5.30 -3.38 -8.22
N THR A 200 -5.31 -3.03 -6.95
CA THR A 200 -4.24 -2.24 -6.30
C THR A 200 -3.47 -3.03 -5.25
N ALA A 201 -4.07 -4.03 -4.62
CA ALA A 201 -3.41 -4.83 -3.60
C ALA A 201 -2.39 -5.80 -4.23
N LEU A 202 -1.14 -5.74 -3.77
CA LEU A 202 -0.04 -6.49 -4.38
C LEU A 202 -0.21 -8.00 -4.28
N ASP A 203 -0.79 -8.48 -3.19
CA ASP A 203 -1.08 -9.90 -2.97
C ASP A 203 -2.19 -10.42 -3.89
N GLU A 204 -3.19 -9.60 -4.20
CA GLU A 204 -4.21 -9.92 -5.19
C GLU A 204 -3.63 -10.03 -6.60
N ILE A 205 -2.73 -9.14 -6.98
CA ILE A 205 -2.06 -9.15 -8.29
C ILE A 205 -1.14 -10.38 -8.40
N ALA A 206 -0.33 -10.63 -7.37
CA ALA A 206 0.53 -11.82 -7.28
C ALA A 206 -0.29 -13.13 -7.36
N TRP A 207 -1.44 -13.19 -6.68
CA TRP A 207 -2.33 -14.34 -6.75
C TRP A 207 -3.01 -14.47 -8.11
N LEU A 208 -3.50 -13.39 -8.70
CA LEU A 208 -4.21 -13.39 -9.99
C LEU A 208 -3.32 -13.95 -11.09
N PHE A 209 -2.07 -13.50 -11.16
CA PHE A 209 -1.13 -13.88 -12.22
C PHE A 209 -0.26 -15.08 -11.89
N ASN A 210 -0.44 -15.74 -10.74
CA ASN A 210 0.44 -16.83 -10.28
C ASN A 210 1.93 -16.42 -10.27
N LEU A 211 2.21 -15.18 -9.87
CA LEU A 211 3.57 -14.63 -9.76
C LEU A 211 3.89 -14.31 -8.30
N ARG A 212 5.17 -14.30 -7.95
CA ARG A 212 5.70 -13.84 -6.67
C ARG A 212 6.87 -12.90 -6.90
N GLY A 213 7.12 -12.03 -5.93
CA GLY A 213 8.25 -11.11 -5.90
C GLY A 213 8.92 -11.10 -4.53
N ALA A 214 9.82 -10.14 -4.33
CA ALA A 214 10.52 -9.93 -3.08
C ALA A 214 10.76 -8.42 -2.83
N ASP A 215 9.82 -7.57 -3.28
CA ASP A 215 9.97 -6.12 -3.15
C ASP A 215 9.66 -5.62 -1.74
N ILE A 216 8.83 -6.37 -1.00
CA ILE A 216 8.45 -6.09 0.38
C ILE A 216 8.97 -7.22 1.26
N ASN A 217 9.64 -6.88 2.36
CA ASN A 217 10.12 -7.88 3.31
C ASN A 217 8.95 -8.69 3.88
N TYR A 218 9.17 -10.00 4.07
CA TYR A 218 8.20 -10.98 4.60
C TYR A 218 6.99 -11.27 3.70
N ASN A 219 6.64 -10.36 2.78
CA ASN A 219 5.53 -10.52 1.84
C ASN A 219 6.05 -10.80 0.43
N PRO A 220 5.85 -12.01 -0.14
CA PRO A 220 6.42 -12.39 -1.44
C PRO A 220 5.67 -11.78 -2.64
N VAL A 221 5.60 -10.45 -2.66
CA VAL A 221 4.86 -9.62 -3.62
C VAL A 221 5.80 -8.70 -4.38
N PHE A 222 5.27 -8.05 -5.42
CA PHE A 222 6.00 -7.11 -6.27
C PHE A 222 5.14 -5.88 -6.54
N PHE A 223 5.78 -4.71 -6.67
CA PHE A 223 5.10 -3.47 -7.03
C PHE A 223 4.46 -3.59 -8.42
N ALA A 224 3.14 -3.55 -8.45
CA ALA A 224 2.37 -3.60 -9.68
C ALA A 224 0.95 -3.06 -9.48
N TYR A 225 0.32 -2.67 -10.58
CA TYR A 225 -1.13 -2.52 -10.67
C TYR A 225 -1.66 -3.43 -11.79
N ALA A 226 -2.95 -3.78 -11.73
CA ALA A 226 -3.61 -4.43 -12.85
C ALA A 226 -4.99 -3.83 -13.11
N ILE A 227 -5.32 -3.66 -14.38
CA ILE A 227 -6.66 -3.24 -14.82
C ILE A 227 -7.20 -4.32 -15.74
N VAL A 228 -8.26 -5.01 -15.30
CA VAL A 228 -8.88 -6.12 -16.04
C VAL A 228 -10.17 -5.62 -16.68
N GLY A 229 -10.24 -5.69 -18.01
CA GLY A 229 -11.44 -5.45 -18.79
C GLY A 229 -12.07 -6.76 -19.26
N MET A 230 -13.22 -6.64 -19.93
CA MET A 230 -13.94 -7.79 -20.49
C MET A 230 -13.16 -8.52 -21.60
N THR A 231 -12.34 -7.79 -22.36
CA THR A 231 -11.59 -8.32 -23.51
C THR A 231 -10.10 -7.97 -23.48
N SER A 232 -9.62 -7.32 -22.43
CA SER A 232 -8.21 -6.93 -22.29
C SER A 232 -7.75 -7.02 -20.84
N ILE A 233 -6.45 -7.12 -20.65
CA ILE A 233 -5.79 -7.14 -19.35
C ILE A 233 -4.61 -6.18 -19.44
N ARG A 234 -4.48 -5.26 -18.49
CA ARG A 234 -3.35 -4.34 -18.40
C ARG A 234 -2.58 -4.60 -17.13
N LEU A 235 -1.27 -4.82 -17.25
CA LEU A 235 -0.35 -5.03 -16.13
C LEU A 235 0.66 -3.88 -16.10
N PHE A 236 0.73 -3.18 -14.98
CA PHE A 236 1.64 -2.07 -14.73
C PHE A 236 2.74 -2.55 -13.80
N VAL A 237 3.96 -2.65 -14.29
CA VAL A 237 5.11 -3.20 -13.56
C VAL A 237 6.39 -2.60 -14.13
N ASP A 238 7.51 -2.70 -13.39
CA ASP A 238 8.82 -2.41 -14.00
C ASP A 238 9.06 -3.37 -15.17
N LEU A 239 9.07 -2.83 -16.39
CA LEU A 239 9.19 -3.59 -17.64
C LEU A 239 10.51 -4.36 -17.72
N LYS A 240 11.55 -3.95 -16.99
CA LYS A 240 12.82 -4.70 -16.91
C LYS A 240 12.60 -6.11 -16.37
N ARG A 241 11.57 -6.34 -15.54
CA ARG A 241 11.24 -7.67 -14.99
C ARG A 241 10.68 -8.62 -16.04
N LEU A 242 10.15 -8.08 -17.13
CA LEU A 242 9.55 -8.84 -18.23
C LEU A 242 10.58 -9.24 -19.29
N SER A 243 11.87 -9.02 -19.05
CA SER A 243 12.94 -9.58 -19.89
C SER A 243 13.22 -11.06 -19.58
N ASP A 244 12.80 -11.57 -18.42
CA ASP A 244 12.94 -12.98 -18.06
C ASP A 244 12.03 -13.87 -18.94
N PRO A 245 12.59 -14.76 -19.78
CA PRO A 245 11.81 -15.61 -20.67
C PRO A 245 10.77 -16.47 -19.93
N THR A 246 11.06 -16.90 -18.71
CA THR A 246 10.15 -17.73 -17.90
C THR A 246 8.88 -16.97 -17.54
N VAL A 247 9.02 -15.69 -17.19
CA VAL A 247 7.89 -14.82 -16.87
C VAL A 247 7.09 -14.48 -18.12
N ARG A 248 7.78 -14.19 -19.23
CA ARG A 248 7.15 -13.89 -20.53
C ARG A 248 6.30 -15.05 -21.04
N ASP A 249 6.85 -16.25 -20.97
CA ASP A 249 6.18 -17.49 -21.39
C ASP A 249 4.97 -17.79 -20.50
N HIS A 250 5.14 -17.73 -19.18
CA HIS A 250 4.06 -17.92 -18.21
C HIS A 250 2.88 -16.96 -18.43
N LEU A 251 3.17 -15.68 -18.71
CA LEU A 251 2.17 -14.65 -19.00
C LEU A 251 1.69 -14.65 -20.47
N GLN A 252 2.27 -15.49 -21.33
CA GLN A 252 1.97 -15.59 -22.76
C GLN A 252 2.03 -14.24 -23.49
N LEU A 253 3.05 -13.43 -23.18
CA LEU A 253 3.16 -12.06 -23.71
C LEU A 253 3.36 -12.02 -25.24
N ASP A 254 4.10 -12.98 -25.79
CA ASP A 254 4.47 -13.03 -27.20
C ASP A 254 3.49 -13.83 -28.06
N SER A 255 2.74 -14.76 -27.46
CA SER A 255 1.81 -15.65 -28.16
C SER A 255 0.64 -16.02 -27.24
N PRO A 256 -0.35 -15.11 -27.10
CA PRO A 256 -1.50 -15.35 -26.23
C PRO A 256 -2.35 -16.50 -26.77
N SER A 257 -2.75 -17.42 -25.88
CA SER A 257 -3.62 -18.56 -26.23
C SER A 257 -4.99 -18.13 -26.76
N ARG A 258 -5.50 -16.98 -26.32
CA ARG A 258 -6.74 -16.35 -26.81
C ARG A 258 -6.60 -14.83 -26.84
N PRO A 259 -7.22 -14.12 -27.79
CA PRO A 259 -7.12 -12.67 -27.88
C PRO A 259 -7.54 -11.94 -26.60
N GLU A 260 -8.59 -12.40 -25.92
CA GLU A 260 -9.08 -11.80 -24.68
C GLU A 260 -8.18 -12.03 -23.47
N LEU A 261 -7.20 -12.93 -23.57
CA LEU A 261 -6.21 -13.20 -22.53
C LEU A 261 -4.90 -12.45 -22.78
N HIS A 262 -4.81 -11.64 -23.85
CA HIS A 262 -3.62 -10.85 -24.11
C HIS A 262 -3.39 -9.82 -22.99
N ILE A 263 -2.20 -9.88 -22.37
CA ILE A 263 -1.75 -8.94 -21.34
C ILE A 263 -0.97 -7.82 -22.01
N GLN A 264 -1.53 -6.61 -21.95
CA GLN A 264 -0.83 -5.38 -22.31
C GLN A 264 0.02 -4.95 -21.12
N THR A 265 1.30 -4.68 -21.36
CA THR A 265 2.26 -4.33 -20.30
C THR A 265 2.63 -2.87 -20.39
N PHE A 266 2.67 -2.20 -19.24
CA PHE A 266 2.91 -0.77 -19.12
C PHE A 266 3.91 -0.49 -17.99
N PRO A 267 4.65 0.62 -18.05
CA PRO A 267 5.44 1.09 -16.91
C PRO A 267 4.57 1.23 -15.65
N TYR A 268 5.14 0.96 -14.48
CA TYR A 268 4.44 1.02 -13.20
C TYR A 268 3.77 2.38 -12.97
N GLU A 269 4.44 3.46 -13.36
CA GLU A 269 4.06 4.85 -13.14
C GLU A 269 2.88 5.29 -14.04
N SER A 270 2.61 4.59 -15.14
CA SER A 270 1.60 5.00 -16.12
C SER A 270 0.18 4.53 -15.77
N VAL A 271 -0.03 3.89 -14.61
CA VAL A 271 -1.35 3.43 -14.17
C VAL A 271 -2.38 4.56 -14.12
N TYR A 272 -1.97 5.76 -13.68
CA TYR A 272 -2.85 6.92 -13.59
C TYR A 272 -3.35 7.35 -14.96
N THR A 273 -2.43 7.55 -15.91
CA THR A 273 -2.72 8.04 -17.25
C THR A 273 -3.54 7.03 -18.04
N GLU A 274 -3.23 5.73 -17.91
CA GLU A 274 -4.00 4.67 -18.56
C GLU A 274 -5.40 4.52 -17.96
N LEU A 275 -5.55 4.64 -16.64
CA LEU A 275 -6.86 4.63 -16.01
C LEU A 275 -7.68 5.86 -16.43
N GLN A 276 -7.06 7.03 -16.57
CA GLN A 276 -7.73 8.22 -17.08
C GLN A 276 -8.21 8.04 -18.53
N ALA A 277 -7.40 7.46 -19.39
CA ALA A 277 -7.77 7.14 -20.76
C ALA A 277 -8.94 6.14 -20.83
N ILE A 278 -8.91 5.09 -19.99
CA ILE A 278 -10.04 4.15 -19.84
C ILE A 278 -11.30 4.91 -19.41
N CYS A 279 -11.20 5.76 -18.39
CA CYS A 279 -12.35 6.50 -17.86
C CYS A 279 -12.98 7.44 -18.90
N ALA A 280 -12.16 8.06 -19.76
CA ALA A 280 -12.64 8.93 -20.84
C ALA A 280 -13.42 8.18 -21.93
N ALA A 281 -13.19 6.87 -22.07
CA ALA A 281 -13.84 6.02 -23.07
C ALA A 281 -15.06 5.25 -22.52
N LEU A 282 -15.46 5.46 -21.26
CA LEU A 282 -16.59 4.76 -20.64
C LEU A 282 -17.93 5.19 -21.24
N GLY A 283 -18.79 4.21 -21.52
CA GLY A 283 -20.18 4.45 -21.86
C GLY A 283 -20.99 4.94 -20.64
N PRO A 284 -22.16 5.58 -20.84
CA PRO A 284 -22.93 6.22 -19.74
C PRO A 284 -23.33 5.28 -18.59
N LYS A 285 -23.49 3.98 -18.86
CA LYS A 285 -23.91 2.97 -17.87
C LYS A 285 -22.75 2.15 -17.33
N ASP A 286 -21.55 2.33 -17.88
CA ASP A 286 -20.39 1.52 -17.54
C ASP A 286 -19.97 1.76 -16.10
N LYS A 287 -19.52 0.69 -15.45
CA LYS A 287 -19.08 0.71 -14.05
C LYS A 287 -17.68 0.14 -13.93
N VAL A 288 -16.91 0.75 -13.05
CA VAL A 288 -15.54 0.35 -12.71
C VAL A 288 -15.51 -0.07 -11.25
N TRP A 289 -15.08 -1.29 -10.99
CA TRP A 289 -14.77 -1.75 -9.63
C TRP A 289 -13.40 -1.31 -9.18
N ILE A 290 -13.34 -0.80 -7.95
CA ILE A 290 -12.11 -0.48 -7.24
C ILE A 290 -12.35 -0.71 -5.75
N CYS A 291 -11.34 -1.18 -5.03
CA CYS A 291 -11.45 -1.35 -3.58
C CYS A 291 -11.66 0.01 -2.89
N ASP A 292 -12.51 0.09 -1.87
CA ASP A 292 -12.69 1.33 -1.09
C ASP A 292 -11.46 1.72 -0.26
N LYS A 293 -10.54 0.78 -0.04
CA LYS A 293 -9.22 1.00 0.56
C LYS A 293 -8.16 1.44 -0.45
N ALA A 294 -8.45 1.43 -1.75
CA ALA A 294 -7.49 1.88 -2.74
C ALA A 294 -7.07 3.34 -2.51
N SER A 295 -5.92 3.72 -3.05
CA SER A 295 -5.44 5.09 -2.96
C SER A 295 -6.49 6.10 -3.43
N CYS A 296 -6.52 7.23 -2.76
CA CYS A 296 -7.38 8.34 -3.12
C CYS A 296 -7.10 8.79 -4.57
N ALA A 297 -5.83 8.81 -4.99
CA ALA A 297 -5.39 9.15 -6.34
C ALA A 297 -6.13 8.33 -7.40
N LEU A 298 -6.01 7.00 -7.38
CA LEU A 298 -6.65 6.13 -8.39
C LEU A 298 -8.17 6.15 -8.27
N THR A 299 -8.68 6.22 -7.05
CA THR A 299 -10.13 6.28 -6.83
C THR A 299 -10.72 7.54 -7.44
N GLN A 300 -10.07 8.70 -7.26
CA GLN A 300 -10.57 9.98 -7.75
C GLN A 300 -10.56 10.09 -9.29
N VAL A 301 -9.63 9.42 -9.99
CA VAL A 301 -9.61 9.35 -11.45
C VAL A 301 -10.92 8.81 -12.02
N ILE A 302 -11.51 7.81 -11.37
CA ILE A 302 -12.77 7.20 -11.84
C ILE A 302 -13.93 8.13 -11.51
N PRO A 303 -14.67 8.67 -12.50
CA PRO A 303 -15.77 9.59 -12.23
C PRO A 303 -16.81 8.96 -11.30
N LYS A 304 -17.38 9.75 -10.36
CA LYS A 304 -18.30 9.24 -9.32
C LYS A 304 -19.49 8.45 -9.91
N VAL A 305 -19.96 8.82 -11.10
CA VAL A 305 -21.06 8.13 -11.80
C VAL A 305 -20.66 6.73 -12.29
N HIS A 306 -19.38 6.49 -12.60
CA HIS A 306 -18.87 5.18 -13.06
C HIS A 306 -18.25 4.36 -11.92
N ARG A 307 -17.87 5.01 -10.81
CA ARG A 307 -17.18 4.38 -9.69
C ARG A 307 -18.10 3.46 -8.89
N SER A 308 -17.73 2.19 -8.76
CA SER A 308 -18.38 1.20 -7.90
C SER A 308 -17.37 0.72 -6.84
N PRO A 309 -17.26 1.41 -5.70
CA PRO A 309 -16.35 1.00 -4.63
C PRO A 309 -16.85 -0.29 -3.97
N ILE A 310 -15.92 -1.18 -3.60
CA ILE A 310 -16.22 -2.44 -2.93
C ILE A 310 -15.29 -2.67 -1.72
N PRO A 311 -15.81 -3.17 -0.58
CA PRO A 311 -15.01 -3.42 0.62
C PRO A 311 -14.07 -4.63 0.49
N TYR A 312 -14.51 -5.64 -0.27
CA TYR A 312 -13.73 -6.83 -0.57
C TYR A 312 -13.80 -7.10 -2.07
N THR A 313 -12.65 -7.25 -2.72
CA THR A 313 -12.62 -7.54 -4.15
C THR A 313 -13.02 -8.99 -4.41
N PRO A 314 -13.46 -9.32 -5.65
CA PRO A 314 -13.65 -10.70 -6.05
C PRO A 314 -12.39 -11.57 -5.88
N LEU A 315 -11.20 -10.98 -6.00
CA LEU A 315 -9.92 -11.67 -5.81
C LEU A 315 -9.67 -11.97 -4.33
N CYS A 316 -9.88 -10.99 -3.44
CA CYS A 316 -9.81 -11.15 -1.99
C CYS A 316 -10.65 -12.33 -1.51
N LEU A 317 -11.91 -12.37 -1.95
CA LEU A 317 -12.85 -13.43 -1.59
C LEU A 317 -12.44 -14.80 -2.17
N SER A 318 -11.94 -14.82 -3.41
CA SER A 318 -11.58 -16.09 -4.06
C SER A 318 -10.31 -16.70 -3.44
N LYS A 319 -9.28 -15.89 -3.17
CA LYS A 319 -8.04 -16.36 -2.53
C LYS A 319 -8.19 -16.68 -1.04
N ALA A 320 -9.29 -16.25 -0.42
CA ALA A 320 -9.59 -16.60 0.97
C ALA A 320 -9.86 -18.11 1.11
N VAL A 321 -10.54 -18.72 0.14
CA VAL A 321 -10.87 -20.16 0.10
C VAL A 321 -9.80 -20.90 -0.70
N LYS A 322 -8.94 -21.66 0.00
CA LYS A 322 -7.82 -22.37 -0.63
C LYS A 322 -8.34 -23.62 -1.34
N ASN A 323 -7.85 -23.88 -2.55
CA ASN A 323 -8.15 -25.14 -3.23
C ASN A 323 -7.33 -26.29 -2.63
N THR A 324 -7.63 -27.54 -3.04
CA THR A 324 -6.95 -28.73 -2.52
C THR A 324 -5.43 -28.67 -2.68
N THR A 325 -4.91 -28.17 -3.81
CA THR A 325 -3.48 -28.04 -4.06
C THR A 325 -2.84 -27.03 -3.10
N GLU A 326 -3.43 -25.85 -2.94
CA GLU A 326 -2.96 -24.82 -2.01
C GLU A 326 -2.99 -25.33 -0.55
N ILE A 327 -4.05 -26.06 -0.16
CA ILE A 327 -4.16 -26.67 1.18
C ILE A 327 -3.04 -27.68 1.42
N GLN A 328 -2.73 -28.54 0.44
CA GLN A 328 -1.64 -29.50 0.58
C GLN A 328 -0.28 -28.79 0.66
N GLY A 329 -0.07 -27.76 -0.15
CA GLY A 329 1.11 -26.90 -0.05
C GLY A 329 1.28 -26.29 1.34
N MET A 330 0.20 -25.75 1.92
CA MET A 330 0.18 -25.22 3.28
C MET A 330 0.54 -26.29 4.32
N LYS A 331 -0.04 -27.50 4.24
CA LYS A 331 0.30 -28.61 5.14
C LYS A 331 1.78 -28.96 5.06
N MET A 332 2.34 -29.06 3.85
CA MET A 332 3.76 -29.43 3.70
C MET A 332 4.68 -28.34 4.22
N ALA A 333 4.33 -27.06 4.02
CA ALA A 333 5.05 -25.94 4.61
C ALA A 333 5.04 -26.01 6.14
N HIS A 334 3.89 -26.27 6.77
CA HIS A 334 3.78 -26.38 8.23
C HIS A 334 4.55 -27.57 8.80
N ILE A 335 4.61 -28.70 8.10
CA ILE A 335 5.42 -29.84 8.53
C ILE A 335 6.90 -29.46 8.57
N LYS A 336 7.41 -28.80 7.51
CA LYS A 336 8.81 -28.35 7.45
C LYS A 336 9.12 -27.32 8.54
N ASP A 337 8.20 -26.37 8.74
CA ASP A 337 8.33 -25.33 9.77
C ASP A 337 8.34 -25.93 11.18
N ALA A 338 7.46 -26.90 11.45
CA ALA A 338 7.41 -27.62 12.72
C ALA A 338 8.71 -28.40 13.00
N VAL A 339 9.28 -29.06 11.99
CA VAL A 339 10.59 -29.73 12.13
C VAL A 339 11.68 -28.72 12.50
N ALA A 340 11.74 -27.58 11.81
CA ALA A 340 12.71 -26.53 12.13
C ALA A 340 12.55 -25.96 13.55
N LEU A 341 11.31 -25.80 14.02
CA LEU A 341 11.03 -25.37 15.41
C LEU A 341 11.45 -26.42 16.43
N CYS A 342 11.23 -27.71 16.16
CA CYS A 342 11.71 -28.79 17.02
C CYS A 342 13.24 -28.81 17.11
N GLU A 343 13.95 -28.61 16.01
CA GLU A 343 15.42 -28.53 16.00
C GLU A 343 15.92 -27.31 16.78
N LEU A 344 15.33 -26.13 16.56
CA LEU A 344 15.68 -24.90 17.27
C LEU A 344 15.50 -25.03 18.78
N THR A 345 14.35 -25.59 19.20
CA THR A 345 14.03 -25.77 20.62
C THR A 345 14.95 -26.81 21.27
N HIS A 346 15.28 -27.90 20.56
CA HIS A 346 16.23 -28.89 21.06
C HIS A 346 17.65 -28.31 21.22
N GLY A 347 18.15 -27.59 20.21
CA GLY A 347 19.46 -26.94 20.27
C GLY A 347 19.58 -25.91 21.39
N SER A 348 18.54 -25.10 21.60
CA SER A 348 18.49 -24.09 22.68
C SER A 348 18.53 -24.73 24.08
N VAL A 349 17.86 -25.88 24.26
CA VAL A 349 17.90 -26.64 25.52
C VAL A 349 19.30 -27.22 25.75
N HIS A 350 19.96 -27.72 24.69
CA HIS A 350 21.29 -28.28 24.82
C HIS A 350 22.36 -27.21 25.13
N GLU A 351 22.25 -26.00 24.56
CA GLU A 351 23.10 -24.86 24.94
C GLU A 351 22.87 -24.44 26.39
N GLN A 352 21.62 -24.32 26.85
CA GLN A 352 21.33 -23.97 28.25
C GLN A 352 21.87 -25.01 29.25
N ILE A 353 21.77 -26.30 28.95
CA ILE A 353 22.33 -27.37 29.80
C ILE A 353 23.87 -27.32 29.79
N SER A 354 24.49 -27.02 28.64
CA SER A 354 25.95 -26.89 28.52
C SER A 354 26.49 -25.69 29.31
N TYR A 355 25.78 -24.56 29.30
CA TYR A 355 26.10 -23.39 30.14
C TYR A 355 25.90 -23.67 31.65
N LEU A 356 24.96 -24.53 32.02
CA LEU A 356 24.72 -24.94 33.41
C LEU A 356 25.69 -26.02 33.93
N THR A 357 26.37 -26.74 33.03
CA THR A 357 27.35 -27.78 33.39
C THR A 357 28.81 -27.31 33.32
N LEU A 358 29.04 -26.08 32.84
CA LEU A 358 30.36 -25.43 32.77
C LEU A 358 30.60 -24.34 33.84
N ASN A 359 29.75 -24.24 34.86
CA ASN A 359 29.97 -23.40 36.06
C ASN A 359 30.19 -24.25 37.31
#